data_AF-A0A2B9DJY5-F1
#
_entry.id   AF-A0A2B9DJY5-F1
#
_cell.length_a   1.000
_cell.length_b   1.000
_cell.length_c   1.000
_cell.angle_alpha   90.00
_cell.angle_beta   90.00
_cell.angle_gamma   90.00
#
_symmetry.space_group_name_H-M   'P 1'
#
loop_
_entity.id
_entity.type
_entity.pdbx_description
1 polymer ?
#
loop_
_entity_poly.entity_id
_entity_poly.type
_entity_poly.pdbx_seq_one_letter_code
_entity_poly.pdbx_strand_id
1 'polypeptide(L)'
;MKKVFAVFFVLALAFMSINSSKVMAADDWWLGSNDADLYTSGGSQLLNDVGSKQPLYNGPGNPNVVGYVAWQTVTVKQAWFLINTSLGPKWVGYNGDALFLKDRLIAHAAHLEIGSKQPLYNGPGNPNVVGYVAYQPVKVKQAWYLINTSLGQKWIGYNL
;
A
#
# COMPACT_ATOMS: atom_id res chain seq x y z
N MET A 1 -49.81 19.40 -16.07
CA MET A 1 -48.77 19.14 -15.03
C MET A 1 -47.74 18.16 -15.61
N LYS A 2 -46.56 18.64 -16.04
CA LYS A 2 -45.47 17.78 -16.53
C LYS A 2 -44.64 17.30 -15.34
N LYS A 3 -44.63 16.00 -15.08
CA LYS A 3 -43.76 15.38 -14.07
C LYS A 3 -42.35 15.28 -14.65
N VAL A 4 -41.40 16.02 -14.07
CA VAL A 4 -39.98 15.88 -14.39
C VAL A 4 -39.45 14.71 -13.57
N PHE A 5 -39.09 13.62 -14.23
CA PHE A 5 -38.32 12.54 -13.63
C PHE A 5 -36.87 13.02 -13.50
N ALA A 6 -36.45 13.39 -12.30
CA ALA A 6 -35.04 13.58 -12.00
C ALA A 6 -34.38 12.19 -11.94
N VAL A 7 -33.67 11.83 -13.00
CA VAL A 7 -32.81 10.65 -13.02
C VAL A 7 -31.54 11.02 -12.28
N PHE A 8 -31.35 10.47 -11.08
CA PHE A 8 -30.08 10.53 -10.37
C PHE A 8 -29.08 9.61 -11.07
N PHE A 9 -28.16 10.20 -11.83
CA PHE A 9 -26.95 9.50 -12.25
C PHE A 9 -26.05 9.31 -11.02
N VAL A 10 -26.11 8.13 -10.41
CA VAL A 10 -25.04 7.68 -9.52
C VAL A 10 -23.84 7.41 -10.44
N LEU A 11 -22.81 8.25 -10.36
CA LEU A 11 -21.51 7.94 -10.94
C LEU A 11 -20.97 6.71 -10.20
N ALA A 12 -21.24 5.52 -10.74
CA ALA A 12 -20.47 4.35 -10.42
C ALA A 12 -19.07 4.60 -10.99
N LEU A 13 -18.14 5.04 -10.14
CA LEU A 13 -16.72 4.93 -10.42
C LEU A 13 -16.44 3.44 -10.60
N ALA A 14 -16.47 3.00 -11.86
CA ALA A 14 -15.93 1.73 -12.26
C ALA A 14 -14.44 1.80 -11.95
N PHE A 15 -14.05 1.29 -10.78
CA PHE A 15 -12.65 1.08 -10.46
C PHE A 15 -12.17 -0.02 -11.40
N MET A 16 -11.56 0.40 -12.50
CA MET A 16 -10.76 -0.48 -13.35
C MET A 16 -9.86 -1.28 -12.42
N SER A 17 -9.81 -2.60 -12.59
CA SER A 17 -8.80 -3.43 -11.93
C SER A 17 -7.43 -2.92 -12.40
N ILE A 18 -6.79 -2.08 -11.59
CA ILE A 18 -5.51 -1.46 -11.94
C ILE A 18 -4.47 -2.56 -11.80
N ASN A 19 -4.10 -3.16 -12.93
CA ASN A 19 -2.98 -4.07 -13.03
C ASN A 19 -1.72 -3.30 -12.58
N SER A 20 -1.22 -3.66 -11.41
CA SER A 20 -0.05 -3.17 -10.67
C SER A 20 1.30 -3.35 -11.39
N SER A 21 1.32 -3.42 -12.71
CA SER A 21 2.50 -3.73 -13.53
C SER A 21 3.69 -2.78 -13.35
N LYS A 22 3.52 -1.65 -12.66
CA LYS A 22 4.55 -0.62 -12.45
C LYS A 22 5.18 -0.62 -11.04
N VAL A 23 4.87 -1.65 -10.28
CA VAL A 23 5.34 -1.87 -8.92
C VAL A 23 6.65 -2.67 -8.97
N MET A 24 7.61 -2.32 -8.10
CA MET A 24 8.92 -2.99 -7.93
C MET A 24 8.75 -4.46 -7.53
N ALA A 25 9.71 -5.34 -7.71
CA ALA A 25 9.72 -6.63 -7.00
C ALA A 25 10.60 -6.49 -5.75
N ALA A 26 10.18 -7.04 -4.60
CA ALA A 26 11.09 -7.19 -3.48
C ALA A 26 12.33 -8.00 -3.95
N ASP A 27 13.53 -7.50 -3.68
CA ASP A 27 14.79 -8.06 -4.14
C ASP A 27 15.17 -9.34 -3.37
N ASP A 28 15.98 -10.19 -3.99
CA ASP A 28 16.27 -11.55 -3.54
C ASP A 28 17.31 -11.60 -2.40
N TRP A 29 16.84 -12.00 -1.21
CA TRP A 29 17.44 -12.58 0.02
C TRP A 29 18.95 -12.57 0.33
N TRP A 30 19.88 -12.35 -0.61
CA TRP A 30 21.30 -12.57 -0.35
C TRP A 30 22.02 -11.41 0.38
N LEU A 31 21.42 -10.21 0.51
CA LEU A 31 22.11 -9.01 1.02
C LEU A 31 21.44 -8.25 2.18
N GLY A 32 20.38 -8.79 2.79
CA GLY A 32 20.04 -8.45 4.19
C GLY A 32 18.96 -7.40 4.48
N SER A 33 18.28 -6.82 3.49
CA SER A 33 17.03 -6.05 3.69
C SER A 33 16.26 -6.05 2.38
N ASN A 34 14.99 -6.48 2.36
CA ASN A 34 14.19 -6.29 1.14
C ASN A 34 13.86 -4.80 1.02
N ASP A 35 13.84 -4.28 -0.20
CA ASP A 35 13.41 -2.89 -0.45
C ASP A 35 11.98 -2.60 0.07
N ALA A 36 11.17 -3.63 0.40
CA ALA A 36 9.83 -3.49 0.96
C ALA A 36 9.75 -3.61 2.50
N ASP A 37 10.82 -4.00 3.20
CA ASP A 37 10.78 -4.15 4.65
C ASP A 37 10.67 -2.78 5.35
N LEU A 38 10.07 -2.80 6.53
CA LEU A 38 9.86 -1.61 7.35
C LEU A 38 10.68 -1.73 8.62
N TYR A 39 11.24 -0.61 9.07
CA TYR A 39 11.92 -0.53 10.36
C TYR A 39 11.57 0.77 11.08
N THR A 40 12.00 0.90 12.34
CA THR A 40 11.76 2.10 13.12
C THR A 40 13.06 2.69 13.63
N SER A 41 13.21 4.01 13.49
CA SER A 41 14.28 4.76 14.17
C SER A 41 13.70 5.53 15.35
N GLY A 42 14.40 5.46 16.49
CA GLY A 42 14.01 6.17 17.73
C GLY A 42 12.58 5.88 18.20
N GLY A 43 12.00 4.74 17.82
CA GLY A 43 10.65 4.31 18.19
C GLY A 43 9.48 5.18 17.69
N SER A 44 9.73 6.18 16.84
CA SER A 44 8.73 7.21 16.51
C SER A 44 8.48 7.40 15.02
N GLN A 45 9.32 6.82 14.17
CA GLN A 45 9.20 6.92 12.72
C GLN A 45 9.26 5.54 12.09
N LEU A 46 8.29 5.25 11.22
CA LEU A 46 8.34 4.11 10.32
C LEU A 46 9.17 4.49 9.09
N LEU A 47 10.16 3.67 8.77
CA LEU A 47 11.13 3.89 7.71
C LEU A 47 11.14 2.70 6.76
N ASN A 48 11.55 2.97 5.52
CA ASN A 48 11.82 1.97 4.50
C ASN A 48 13.17 2.31 3.85
N ASP A 49 14.02 1.31 3.67
CA ASP A 49 15.26 1.48 2.92
C ASP A 49 14.97 1.18 1.46
N VAL A 50 15.12 2.21 0.63
CA VAL A 50 15.02 2.06 -0.81
C VAL A 50 16.43 1.73 -1.30
N GLY A 51 16.69 0.49 -1.70
CA GLY A 51 17.98 0.00 -2.20
C GLY A 51 18.15 0.12 -3.71
N SER A 52 17.19 0.69 -4.44
CA SER A 52 17.27 0.84 -5.89
C SER A 52 16.52 2.08 -6.40
N LYS A 53 16.64 2.39 -7.69
CA LYS A 53 15.91 3.52 -8.28
C LYS A 53 14.43 3.17 -8.44
N GLN A 54 13.60 3.72 -7.57
CA GLN A 54 12.16 3.50 -7.55
C GLN A 54 11.38 4.61 -8.24
N PRO A 55 10.37 4.29 -9.07
CA PRO A 55 9.44 5.27 -9.59
C PRO A 55 8.54 5.84 -8.48
N LEU A 56 8.34 7.16 -8.51
CA LEU A 56 7.41 7.86 -7.63
C LEU A 56 6.08 8.09 -8.33
N TYR A 57 4.99 7.91 -7.59
CA TYR A 57 3.63 8.09 -8.09
C TYR A 57 2.85 9.09 -7.25
N ASN A 58 1.85 9.75 -7.85
CA ASN A 58 0.88 10.55 -7.10
C ASN A 58 -0.16 9.70 -6.36
N GLY A 59 -0.26 8.40 -6.68
CA GLY A 59 -1.17 7.47 -6.00
C GLY A 59 -0.98 6.03 -6.49
N PRO A 60 -1.32 5.01 -5.68
CA PRO A 60 -1.22 3.60 -6.05
C PRO A 60 -2.10 3.19 -7.25
N GLY A 61 -3.18 3.95 -7.48
CA GLY A 61 -4.05 3.81 -8.65
C GLY A 61 -3.68 4.72 -9.83
N ASN A 62 -2.58 5.48 -9.75
CA ASN A 62 -2.16 6.36 -10.83
C ASN A 62 -0.90 5.78 -11.50
N PRO A 63 -0.97 5.34 -12.77
CA PRO A 63 0.16 4.73 -13.44
C PRO A 63 1.25 5.74 -13.84
N ASN A 64 1.04 7.05 -13.66
CA ASN A 64 1.99 8.06 -14.13
C ASN A 64 3.14 8.24 -13.14
N VAL A 65 4.35 7.92 -13.61
CA VAL A 65 5.59 8.20 -12.88
C VAL A 65 5.81 9.71 -12.88
N VAL A 66 5.99 10.30 -11.70
CA VAL A 66 6.17 11.75 -11.50
C VAL A 66 7.56 12.11 -10.98
N GLY A 67 8.41 11.11 -10.75
CA GLY A 67 9.77 11.28 -10.28
C GLY A 67 10.39 9.93 -9.96
N TYR A 68 11.58 9.96 -9.37
CA TYR A 68 12.25 8.77 -8.89
C TYR A 68 12.88 9.05 -7.53
N VAL A 69 12.93 8.03 -6.69
CA VAL A 69 13.71 8.02 -5.46
C VAL A 69 14.79 6.94 -5.64
N ALA A 70 16.04 7.26 -5.30
CA ALA A 70 17.17 6.33 -5.42
C ALA A 70 17.65 5.91 -4.02
N TRP A 71 18.77 5.19 -3.96
CA TRP A 71 19.34 4.60 -2.75
C TRP A 71 19.32 5.53 -1.54
N GLN A 72 18.33 5.36 -0.66
CA GLN A 72 18.17 6.15 0.55
C GLN A 72 17.13 5.56 1.50
N THR A 73 17.23 5.92 2.77
CA THR A 73 16.17 5.75 3.75
C THR A 73 15.09 6.79 3.56
N VAL A 74 13.82 6.36 3.54
CA VAL A 74 12.66 7.25 3.45
C VAL A 74 11.71 7.07 4.63
N THR A 75 11.12 8.19 5.07
CA THR A 75 10.05 8.14 6.08
C THR A 75 8.74 7.70 5.45
N VAL A 76 8.15 6.63 5.99
CA VAL A 76 6.84 6.11 5.60
C VAL A 76 5.76 6.77 6.47
N LYS A 77 4.76 7.35 5.81
CA LYS A 77 3.59 8.00 6.42
C LYS A 77 2.34 7.14 6.38
N GLN A 78 2.22 6.28 5.36
CA GLN A 78 1.13 5.31 5.24
C GLN A 78 1.68 4.05 4.57
N ALA A 79 1.15 2.90 4.96
CA ALA A 79 1.42 1.62 4.33
C ALA A 79 0.14 0.91 3.96
N TRP A 80 0.10 0.34 2.76
CA TRP A 80 -1.06 -0.36 2.22
C TRP A 80 -0.62 -1.70 1.64
N PHE A 81 -1.32 -2.77 2.00
CA PHE A 81 -0.98 -4.12 1.57
C PHE A 81 -2.14 -4.77 0.84
N LEU A 82 -1.88 -5.34 -0.33
CA LEU A 82 -2.83 -6.17 -1.05
C LEU A 82 -2.73 -7.60 -0.55
N ILE A 83 -3.81 -8.11 0.02
CA ILE A 83 -3.87 -9.45 0.61
C ILE A 83 -4.95 -10.29 -0.06
N ASN A 84 -4.80 -11.62 -0.02
CA ASN A 84 -5.85 -12.53 -0.44
C ASN A 84 -6.92 -12.66 0.65
N THR A 85 -8.19 -12.57 0.27
CA THR A 85 -9.33 -12.76 1.17
C THR A 85 -10.39 -13.63 0.49
N SER A 86 -11.40 -14.07 1.24
CA SER A 86 -12.57 -14.77 0.67
C SER A 86 -13.39 -13.91 -0.31
N LEU A 87 -13.25 -12.59 -0.25
CA LEU A 87 -13.86 -11.64 -1.18
C LEU A 87 -12.97 -11.35 -2.41
N GLY A 88 -11.92 -12.15 -2.61
CA GLY A 88 -10.84 -11.89 -3.57
C GLY A 88 -9.77 -10.97 -2.99
N PRO A 89 -8.83 -10.48 -3.82
CA PRO A 89 -7.79 -9.55 -3.38
C PRO A 89 -8.42 -8.26 -2.81
N LYS A 90 -7.93 -7.83 -1.64
CA LYS A 90 -8.38 -6.60 -0.95
C LYS A 90 -7.20 -5.91 -0.30
N TRP A 91 -7.33 -4.60 -0.13
CA TRP A 91 -6.32 -3.76 0.50
C TRP A 91 -6.59 -3.59 1.99
N VAL A 92 -5.54 -3.65 2.79
CA VAL A 92 -5.51 -3.21 4.19
C VAL A 92 -4.56 -2.03 4.32
N GLY A 93 -4.97 -0.99 5.05
CA GLY A 93 -4.23 0.28 5.16
C GLY A 93 -3.82 0.60 6.59
N TYR A 94 -2.66 1.22 6.74
CA TYR A 94 -2.04 1.59 8.00
C TYR A 94 -1.54 3.03 7.90
N ASN A 95 -2.23 3.97 8.56
CA ASN A 95 -2.02 5.41 8.39
C ASN A 95 -1.14 6.00 9.50
N GLY A 96 0.16 5.73 9.48
CA GLY A 96 1.13 6.43 10.34
C GLY A 96 1.25 5.94 11.78
N ASP A 97 0.20 5.35 12.37
CA ASP A 97 0.19 4.81 13.74
C ASP A 97 0.71 3.37 13.85
N ALA A 98 1.33 2.86 12.80
CA ALA A 98 1.61 1.44 12.66
C ALA A 98 3.08 1.10 12.94
N LEU A 99 3.64 1.65 14.02
CA LEU A 99 5.02 1.39 14.46
C LEU A 99 5.31 -0.11 14.61
N PHE A 100 4.29 -0.90 14.91
CA PHE A 100 4.37 -2.36 15.02
C PHE A 100 4.45 -3.10 13.68
N LEU A 101 4.33 -2.42 12.53
CA LEU A 101 4.42 -3.08 11.22
C LEU A 101 5.80 -3.67 10.96
N LYS A 102 6.87 -3.07 11.48
CA LYS A 102 8.23 -3.60 11.33
C LYS A 102 8.37 -5.03 11.84
N ASP A 103 7.59 -5.40 12.85
CA ASP A 103 7.64 -6.72 13.49
C ASP A 103 6.60 -7.68 12.89
N ARG A 104 5.76 -7.21 11.96
CA ARG A 104 4.61 -7.95 11.40
C ARG A 104 4.77 -8.24 9.92
N LEU A 105 5.45 -7.39 9.17
CA LEU A 105 5.75 -7.62 7.77
C LEU A 105 7.08 -8.37 7.67
N ILE A 106 7.06 -9.48 6.95
CA ILE A 106 8.24 -10.24 6.54
C ILE A 106 8.21 -10.23 5.01
N ALA A 107 8.80 -9.20 4.39
CA ALA A 107 8.60 -8.96 2.97
C ALA A 107 9.11 -10.10 2.10
N HIS A 108 10.25 -10.68 2.44
CA HIS A 108 10.85 -11.80 1.72
C HIS A 108 9.99 -13.09 1.70
N ALA A 109 9.08 -13.23 2.66
CA ALA A 109 8.16 -14.37 2.75
C ALA A 109 6.76 -13.98 2.25
N ALA A 110 6.61 -12.75 1.75
CA ALA A 110 5.35 -12.14 1.39
C ALA A 110 4.30 -12.30 2.50
N HIS A 111 4.72 -12.14 3.75
CA HIS A 111 3.93 -12.50 4.92
C HIS A 111 3.66 -11.27 5.79
N LEU A 112 2.40 -11.11 6.21
CA LEU A 112 1.98 -10.04 7.11
C LEU A 112 1.14 -10.62 8.25
N GLU A 113 1.50 -10.33 9.48
CA GLU A 113 0.69 -10.65 10.65
C GLU A 113 -0.37 -9.55 10.90
N ILE A 114 -1.65 -9.87 10.70
CA ILE A 114 -2.74 -8.96 11.02
C ILE A 114 -2.98 -9.01 12.53
N GLY A 115 -2.50 -7.99 13.26
CA GLY A 115 -2.55 -7.97 14.73
C GLY A 115 -3.90 -7.63 15.38
N SER A 116 -4.92 -7.29 14.61
CA SER A 116 -6.28 -7.00 15.11
C SER A 116 -7.29 -6.99 13.97
N LYS A 117 -8.59 -6.84 14.26
CA LYS A 117 -9.60 -6.67 13.20
C LYS A 117 -9.29 -5.43 12.36
N GLN A 118 -8.98 -5.61 11.08
CA GLN A 118 -8.66 -4.53 10.15
C GLN A 118 -9.75 -4.37 9.07
N PRO A 119 -10.07 -3.13 8.65
CA PRO A 119 -10.96 -2.88 7.52
C PRO A 119 -10.30 -3.29 6.20
N LEU A 120 -11.12 -3.78 5.28
CA LEU A 120 -10.74 -4.13 3.91
C LEU A 120 -11.30 -3.11 2.91
N TYR A 121 -10.50 -2.81 1.88
CA TYR A 121 -10.82 -1.81 0.87
C TYR A 121 -10.61 -2.36 -0.55
N ASN A 122 -11.30 -1.78 -1.53
CA ASN A 122 -11.08 -2.07 -2.95
C ASN A 122 -9.86 -1.35 -3.55
N GLY A 123 -9.25 -0.42 -2.81
CA GLY A 123 -8.05 0.30 -3.26
C GLY A 123 -7.42 1.11 -2.12
N PRO A 124 -6.12 1.47 -2.23
CA PRO A 124 -5.46 2.34 -1.26
C PRO A 124 -6.11 3.72 -1.20
N GLY A 125 -6.34 4.22 0.02
CA GLY A 125 -6.98 5.52 0.27
C GLY A 125 -8.48 5.57 -0.05
N ASN A 126 -9.12 4.44 -0.39
CA ASN A 126 -10.57 4.39 -0.60
C ASN A 126 -11.28 4.52 0.77
N PRO A 127 -12.24 5.45 0.94
CA PRO A 127 -12.95 5.59 2.21
C PRO A 127 -13.96 4.47 2.49
N ASN A 128 -14.37 3.70 1.47
CA ASN A 128 -15.43 2.72 1.58
C ASN A 128 -14.89 1.36 2.02
N VAL A 129 -15.22 0.98 3.26
CA VAL A 129 -14.94 -0.35 3.81
C VAL A 129 -15.85 -1.38 3.14
N VAL A 130 -15.26 -2.45 2.61
CA VAL A 130 -15.99 -3.53 1.90
C VAL A 130 -15.97 -4.86 2.65
N GLY A 131 -15.30 -4.91 3.80
CA GLY A 131 -15.20 -6.09 4.64
C GLY A 131 -14.22 -5.86 5.78
N TYR A 132 -13.95 -6.93 6.52
CA TYR A 132 -12.95 -6.94 7.58
C TYR A 132 -12.15 -8.23 7.53
N VAL A 133 -10.89 -8.14 7.95
CA VAL A 133 -10.01 -9.29 8.19
C VAL A 133 -9.74 -9.37 9.69
N ALA A 134 -9.93 -10.56 10.27
CA ALA A 134 -9.63 -10.81 11.68
C ALA A 134 -8.14 -11.07 11.90
N TYR A 135 -7.73 -11.16 13.16
CA TYR A 135 -6.36 -11.53 13.53
C TYR A 135 -5.95 -12.85 12.88
N GLN A 136 -4.95 -12.80 11.99
CA GLN A 136 -4.39 -13.96 11.32
C GLN A 136 -3.13 -13.58 10.50
N PRO A 137 -2.25 -14.56 10.21
CA PRO A 137 -1.24 -14.41 9.18
C PRO A 137 -1.88 -14.35 7.79
N VAL A 138 -1.40 -13.45 6.92
CA VAL A 138 -1.86 -13.33 5.53
C VAL A 138 -0.70 -13.26 4.54
N LYS A 139 -0.94 -13.74 3.31
CA LYS A 139 -0.03 -13.51 2.19
C LYS A 139 -0.28 -12.14 1.56
N VAL A 140 0.77 -11.35 1.50
CA VAL A 140 0.84 -10.08 0.79
C VAL A 140 1.21 -10.36 -0.66
N LYS A 141 0.57 -9.66 -1.59
CA LYS A 141 0.96 -9.66 -3.01
C LYS A 141 1.69 -8.38 -3.37
N GLN A 142 1.30 -7.28 -2.72
CA GLN A 142 1.80 -5.95 -3.01
C GLN A 142 1.81 -5.09 -1.75
N ALA A 143 2.77 -4.19 -1.68
CA ALA A 143 2.85 -3.14 -0.69
C ALA A 143 2.95 -1.77 -1.39
N TRP A 144 2.31 -0.75 -0.81
CA TRP A 144 2.44 0.64 -1.23
C TRP A 144 2.72 1.52 -0.03
N TYR A 145 3.75 2.35 -0.13
CA TYR A 145 4.17 3.27 0.93
C TYR A 145 4.04 4.71 0.46
N LEU A 146 3.36 5.52 1.27
CA LEU A 146 3.39 6.97 1.13
C LEU A 146 4.64 7.48 1.83
N ILE A 147 5.55 8.10 1.09
CA ILE A 147 6.83 8.56 1.58
C ILE A 147 6.98 10.08 1.42
N ASN A 148 7.81 10.68 2.27
CA ASN A 148 8.23 12.07 2.11
C ASN A 148 9.33 12.16 1.03
N THR A 149 9.19 13.10 0.10
CA THR A 149 10.21 13.38 -0.94
C THR A 149 10.36 14.89 -1.12
N SER A 150 11.39 15.31 -1.87
CA SER A 150 11.55 16.72 -2.27
C SER A 150 10.42 17.25 -3.16
N LEU A 151 9.66 16.36 -3.82
CA LEU A 151 8.49 16.68 -4.63
C LEU A 151 7.18 16.69 -3.80
N GLY A 152 7.30 16.70 -2.47
CA GLY A 152 6.20 16.45 -1.53
C GLY A 152 5.95 14.96 -1.30
N GLN A 153 4.82 14.62 -0.68
CA GLN A 153 4.47 13.22 -0.44
C GLN A 153 4.21 12.49 -1.76
N LYS A 154 4.79 11.29 -1.90
CA LYS A 154 4.68 10.44 -3.08
C LYS A 154 4.59 8.97 -2.69
N TRP A 155 4.06 8.17 -3.59
CA TRP A 155 3.89 6.74 -3.39
C TRP A 155 5.00 5.95 -4.09
N ILE A 156 5.50 4.93 -3.41
CA ILE A 156 6.33 3.84 -3.95
C ILE A 156 5.61 2.52 -3.72
N GLY A 157 5.85 1.52 -4.57
CA GLY A 157 5.17 0.23 -4.44
C GLY A 157 6.09 -0.95 -4.76
N TYR A 158 5.83 -2.06 -4.07
CA TYR A 158 6.51 -3.36 -4.17
C TYR A 158 5.53 -4.51 -4.43
N ASN A 159 5.93 -5.48 -5.24
CA ASN A 159 5.33 -6.78 -5.50
C ASN A 159 6.12 -7.78 -4.65
N LEU A 160 5.38 -8.62 -3.93
CA LEU A 160 5.90 -9.60 -2.98
C LEU A 160 5.47 -11.01 -3.40
#